data_AF-A0A7W9IKD2-F1
#
_entry.id   AF-A0A7W9IKD2-F1
#
_cell.length_a   1.000
_cell.length_b   1.000
_cell.length_c   1.000
_cell.angle_alpha   90.00
_cell.angle_beta   90.00
_cell.angle_gamma   90.00
#
_symmetry.space_group_name_H-M   'P 1'
#
loop_
_entity.id
_entity.type
_entity.pdbx_description
1 polymer ?
#
loop_
_entity_poly.entity_id
_entity_poly.type
_entity_poly.pdbx_seq_one_letter_code
_entity_poly.pdbx_strand_id
1 'polypeptide(L)'
;MTARRRTPASTLLAGWLFADLLLGLTIIMLGAQAPPPVPTPSPVEAVRLPPGATGAPDDGGRPVPDTVPSLPGVPLPSPAPARPLTEDESPSRSPEDDEDPANSPEQDDDPAPARSGPSPAPSPCAGRVGGVRAKPITIAFRVTPGATDDVLAAQVRQEVGRHRDRLAGQHAGMVLTFGADAGTGNGVHLATRVNEAVREAYPGIFGTAVTRNFHDLAAPSGSISMEIYPVTYGCSPTPEAPGE
;
A
#
# COMPACT_ATOMS: atom_id res chain seq x y z
N MET A 1 7.10 -41.72 -25.16
CA MET A 1 6.76 -40.63 -26.10
C MET A 1 5.39 -40.08 -25.74
N THR A 2 5.32 -38.94 -25.06
CA THR A 2 4.06 -38.32 -24.62
C THR A 2 3.61 -37.27 -25.62
N ALA A 3 2.44 -37.50 -26.23
CA ALA A 3 1.86 -36.63 -27.25
C ALA A 3 1.35 -35.33 -26.62
N ARG A 4 1.97 -34.20 -26.98
CA ARG A 4 1.56 -32.86 -26.57
C ARG A 4 0.33 -32.46 -27.40
N ARG A 5 -0.87 -32.56 -26.82
CA ARG A 5 -2.10 -31.99 -27.41
C ARG A 5 -1.91 -30.49 -27.58
N ARG A 6 -1.76 -30.03 -28.81
CA ARG A 6 -1.85 -28.62 -29.16
C ARG A 6 -3.33 -28.26 -29.17
N THR A 7 -3.75 -27.45 -28.21
CA THR A 7 -5.06 -26.79 -28.25
C THR A 7 -5.07 -25.88 -29.48
N PRO A 8 -6.08 -25.97 -30.37
CA PRO A 8 -6.11 -25.18 -31.58
C PRO A 8 -6.27 -23.70 -31.21
N ALA A 9 -5.35 -22.87 -31.71
CA ALA A 9 -5.27 -21.43 -31.44
C ALA A 9 -6.61 -20.69 -31.63
N SER A 10 -7.49 -21.21 -32.48
CA SER A 10 -8.85 -20.72 -32.73
C SER A 10 -9.73 -20.64 -31.49
N THR A 11 -9.56 -21.56 -30.51
CA THR A 11 -10.36 -21.55 -29.28
C THR A 11 -9.96 -20.45 -28.30
N LEU A 12 -8.68 -20.08 -28.28
CA LEU A 12 -8.19 -18.98 -27.44
C LEU A 12 -8.64 -17.61 -28.00
N LEU A 13 -8.66 -17.48 -29.32
CA LEU A 13 -9.07 -16.25 -30.00
C LEU A 13 -10.58 -16.01 -29.89
N ALA A 14 -11.38 -17.08 -29.98
CA ALA A 14 -12.83 -17.02 -29.76
C ALA A 14 -13.20 -16.63 -28.32
N GLY A 15 -12.47 -17.13 -27.32
CA GLY A 15 -12.71 -16.78 -25.91
C GLY A 15 -12.42 -15.31 -25.61
N TRP A 16 -11.37 -14.75 -26.21
CA TRP A 16 -11.01 -13.34 -26.03
C TRP A 16 -12.05 -12.39 -26.65
N LEU A 17 -12.53 -12.68 -27.87
CA LEU A 17 -13.60 -11.89 -28.52
C LEU A 17 -14.93 -11.97 -27.76
N PHE A 18 -15.26 -13.13 -27.20
CA PHE A 18 -16.47 -13.29 -26.39
C PHE A 18 -16.44 -12.43 -25.13
N ALA A 19 -15.28 -12.35 -24.46
CA ALA A 19 -15.12 -11.51 -23.28
C ALA A 19 -15.29 -10.02 -23.60
N ASP A 20 -14.75 -9.56 -24.72
CA ASP A 20 -14.88 -8.16 -25.17
C ASP A 20 -16.34 -7.80 -25.52
N LEU A 21 -17.06 -8.72 -26.18
CA LEU A 21 -18.48 -8.54 -26.49
C LEU A 21 -19.35 -8.49 -25.22
N LEU A 22 -19.09 -9.35 -24.24
CA LEU A 22 -19.79 -9.30 -22.94
C LEU A 22 -19.50 -8.01 -22.18
N LEU A 23 -18.26 -7.53 -22.22
CA LEU A 23 -17.88 -6.26 -21.60
C LEU A 23 -18.62 -5.08 -22.24
N GLY A 24 -18.62 -5.01 -23.57
CA GLY A 24 -19.35 -3.97 -24.32
C GLY A 24 -20.84 -3.97 -24.02
N LEU A 25 -21.48 -5.16 -23.99
CA LEU A 25 -22.90 -5.28 -23.65
C LEU A 25 -23.21 -4.79 -22.22
N THR A 26 -22.34 -5.10 -21.27
CA THR A 26 -22.53 -4.69 -19.87
C THR A 26 -22.48 -3.18 -19.71
N ILE A 27 -21.55 -2.51 -20.40
CA ILE A 27 -21.43 -1.03 -20.39
C ILE A 27 -22.71 -0.38 -20.95
N ILE A 28 -23.26 -0.92 -22.04
CA ILE A 28 -24.50 -0.40 -22.65
C ILE A 28 -25.68 -0.51 -21.67
N MET A 29 -25.81 -1.64 -20.96
CA MET A 29 -26.89 -1.85 -20.00
C MET A 29 -26.80 -0.92 -18.78
N LEU A 30 -25.59 -0.60 -18.32
CA LEU A 30 -25.37 0.35 -17.22
C LEU A 30 -25.73 1.79 -17.62
N GLY A 31 -25.53 2.17 -18.90
CA GLY A 31 -25.83 3.51 -19.41
C GLY A 31 -27.31 3.78 -19.70
N ALA A 32 -28.15 2.74 -19.78
CA ALA A 32 -29.54 2.86 -20.24
C ALA A 32 -30.59 3.14 -19.13
N GLN A 33 -30.17 3.54 -17.92
CA GLN A 33 -31.13 3.83 -16.85
C GLN A 33 -31.88 5.14 -17.12
N ALA A 34 -33.18 5.03 -17.38
CA ALA A 34 -34.07 6.18 -17.48
C ALA A 34 -34.23 6.86 -16.10
N PRO A 35 -34.35 8.19 -16.04
CA PRO A 35 -34.64 8.90 -14.80
C PRO A 35 -35.94 8.39 -14.17
N PRO A 36 -36.02 8.30 -12.83
CA PRO A 36 -37.26 7.90 -12.17
C PRO A 36 -38.40 8.87 -12.50
N PRO A 37 -39.65 8.38 -12.67
CA PRO A 37 -40.78 9.24 -12.97
C PRO A 37 -41.03 10.22 -11.82
N VAL A 38 -41.20 11.49 -12.15
CA VAL A 38 -41.56 12.54 -11.19
C VAL A 38 -43.01 12.32 -10.72
N PRO A 39 -43.29 12.30 -9.41
CA PRO A 39 -44.66 12.14 -8.93
C PRO A 39 -45.50 13.37 -9.26
N THR A 40 -46.56 13.15 -10.06
CA THR A 40 -47.58 14.15 -10.35
C THR A 40 -48.51 14.31 -9.15
N PRO A 41 -48.76 15.53 -8.63
CA PRO A 41 -49.78 15.72 -7.60
C PRO A 41 -51.18 15.51 -8.19
N SER A 42 -51.96 14.57 -7.61
CA SER A 42 -53.35 14.35 -7.98
C SER A 42 -54.26 15.48 -7.48
N PRO A 43 -55.15 16.04 -8.32
CA PRO A 43 -56.16 17.00 -7.93
C PRO A 43 -57.52 16.30 -7.74
N VAL A 44 -57.95 16.08 -6.49
CA VAL A 44 -59.30 15.64 -6.10
C VAL A 44 -59.51 16.12 -4.66
N GLU A 45 -60.59 16.73 -4.21
CA GLU A 45 -61.84 17.29 -4.76
C GLU A 45 -62.55 17.88 -3.54
N ALA A 46 -63.36 18.90 -3.77
CA ALA A 46 -64.10 19.61 -2.76
C ALA A 46 -65.15 18.73 -2.05
N VAL A 47 -65.71 19.32 -0.97
CA VAL A 47 -67.04 19.04 -0.37
C VAL A 47 -67.04 18.13 0.88
N ARG A 48 -67.05 18.75 2.07
CA ARG A 48 -68.27 18.91 2.92
C ARG A 48 -67.97 19.62 4.25
N LEU A 49 -68.57 20.80 4.43
CA LEU A 49 -68.77 21.47 5.73
C LEU A 49 -70.09 20.99 6.37
N PRO A 50 -70.19 21.03 7.70
CA PRO A 50 -71.39 21.51 8.38
C PRO A 50 -71.10 22.71 9.33
N PRO A 51 -72.14 23.46 9.72
CA PRO A 51 -72.05 24.88 10.03
C PRO A 51 -71.96 25.19 11.53
N GLY A 52 -71.36 26.34 11.85
CA GLY A 52 -71.65 27.07 13.10
C GLY A 52 -70.46 27.31 14.00
N ALA A 53 -69.86 28.50 13.87
CA ALA A 53 -69.62 29.42 15.00
C ALA A 53 -68.97 30.69 14.45
N THR A 54 -69.75 31.76 14.45
CA THR A 54 -69.31 33.15 14.27
C THR A 54 -68.33 33.53 15.38
N GLY A 55 -67.14 33.99 15.02
CA GLY A 55 -66.16 34.58 15.93
C GLY A 55 -65.02 35.22 15.16
N ALA A 56 -64.92 36.54 15.25
CA ALA A 56 -64.06 37.44 14.50
C ALA A 56 -62.56 37.33 14.90
N PRO A 57 -61.65 38.06 14.22
CA PRO A 57 -60.23 37.77 14.12
C PRO A 57 -59.44 38.32 15.30
N ASP A 58 -58.35 37.66 15.70
CA ASP A 58 -57.18 38.39 16.15
C ASP A 58 -55.89 37.59 16.06
N ASP A 59 -54.84 38.40 15.96
CA ASP A 59 -53.44 38.16 15.65
C ASP A 59 -52.70 37.08 16.45
N GLY A 60 -51.62 36.60 15.82
CA GLY A 60 -50.40 36.24 16.53
C GLY A 60 -50.34 34.83 17.12
N GLY A 61 -49.62 33.95 16.44
CA GLY A 61 -49.20 32.70 17.07
C GLY A 61 -48.64 31.69 16.09
N ARG A 62 -47.38 31.85 15.71
CA ARG A 62 -46.58 30.84 15.02
C ARG A 62 -46.28 29.73 16.04
N PRO A 63 -46.82 28.50 15.92
CA PRO A 63 -46.36 27.38 16.73
C PRO A 63 -45.11 26.83 16.07
N VAL A 64 -43.98 27.00 16.75
CA VAL A 64 -42.75 26.24 16.48
C VAL A 64 -43.02 24.82 16.96
N PRO A 65 -42.94 23.78 16.11
CA PRO A 65 -42.90 22.42 16.62
C PRO A 65 -41.51 22.14 17.20
N ASP A 66 -41.59 21.80 18.47
CA ASP A 66 -40.55 21.46 19.43
C ASP A 66 -39.63 20.30 19.03
N THR A 67 -38.41 20.41 19.55
CA THR A 67 -37.57 19.33 20.09
C THR A 67 -36.97 18.30 19.12
N VAL A 68 -35.75 18.60 18.67
CA VAL A 68 -34.75 17.57 18.35
C VAL A 68 -34.09 17.10 19.66
N PRO A 69 -34.02 15.80 19.96
CA PRO A 69 -33.26 15.31 21.12
C PRO A 69 -31.75 15.53 20.89
N SER A 70 -31.12 16.34 21.74
CA SER A 70 -29.67 16.45 21.82
C SER A 70 -29.06 15.12 22.27
N LEU A 71 -28.26 14.50 21.40
CA LEU A 71 -27.39 13.38 21.77
C LEU A 71 -26.30 13.86 22.74
N PRO A 72 -25.95 13.06 23.75
CA PRO A 72 -24.93 13.41 24.74
C PRO A 72 -23.55 13.54 24.10
N GLY A 73 -22.83 14.58 24.52
CA GLY A 73 -21.56 15.02 23.97
C GLY A 73 -20.47 13.95 23.98
N VAL A 74 -19.88 13.75 22.81
CA VAL A 74 -18.56 13.12 22.69
C VAL A 74 -17.54 14.17 23.12
N PRO A 75 -16.74 13.94 24.18
CA PRO A 75 -15.67 14.85 24.53
C PRO A 75 -14.65 14.91 23.38
N LEU A 76 -14.37 16.12 22.90
CA LEU A 76 -13.24 16.38 22.00
C LEU A 76 -11.94 15.89 22.66
N PRO A 77 -11.04 15.20 21.94
CA PRO A 77 -9.71 14.93 22.46
C PRO A 77 -8.96 16.25 22.65
N SER A 78 -8.45 16.48 23.86
CA SER A 78 -7.54 17.59 24.17
C SER A 78 -6.32 17.56 23.24
N PRO A 79 -5.87 18.72 22.72
CA PRO A 79 -4.59 18.79 22.03
C PRO A 79 -3.46 18.51 23.04
N ALA A 80 -2.60 17.54 22.70
CA ALA A 80 -1.42 17.20 23.47
C ALA A 80 -0.49 18.42 23.62
N PRO A 81 0.17 18.60 24.78
CA PRO A 81 1.09 19.71 24.97
C PRO A 81 2.30 19.58 24.04
N ALA A 82 2.61 20.70 23.38
CA ALA A 82 3.81 20.88 22.58
C ALA A 82 5.06 20.55 23.42
N ARG A 83 5.89 19.64 22.92
CA ARG A 83 7.22 19.39 23.48
C ARG A 83 8.11 20.61 23.18
N PRO A 84 8.83 21.15 24.18
CA PRO A 84 9.79 22.20 23.94
C PRO A 84 10.96 21.65 23.12
N LEU A 85 11.27 22.36 22.03
CA LEU A 85 12.53 22.26 21.31
C LEU A 85 13.65 22.59 22.30
N THR A 86 14.51 21.62 22.57
CA THR A 86 15.81 21.87 23.19
C THR A 86 16.79 22.02 22.05
N GLU A 87 17.10 23.28 21.75
CA GLU A 87 18.26 23.67 20.96
C GLU A 87 19.53 23.50 21.80
N ASP A 88 20.66 23.43 21.08
CA ASP A 88 22.03 23.68 21.54
C ASP A 88 22.78 22.52 22.23
N GLU A 89 23.59 21.80 21.45
CA GLU A 89 24.98 21.60 21.85
C GLU A 89 25.86 21.40 20.61
N SER A 90 26.56 22.48 20.24
CA SER A 90 27.61 22.51 19.23
C SER A 90 28.96 22.12 19.86
N PRO A 91 29.85 21.41 19.15
CA PRO A 91 31.02 20.76 19.74
C PRO A 91 32.17 21.74 19.97
N SER A 92 32.77 21.71 21.17
CA SER A 92 34.02 22.41 21.48
C SER A 92 35.12 21.44 21.92
N ARG A 93 36.21 21.46 21.13
CA ARG A 93 37.63 21.29 21.49
C ARG A 93 38.05 20.10 22.36
N SER A 94 39.04 19.34 21.88
CA SER A 94 40.46 19.75 21.90
C SER A 94 41.32 18.86 20.98
N PRO A 95 42.40 19.41 20.42
CA PRO A 95 43.49 18.68 19.79
C PRO A 95 44.48 18.20 20.85
N GLU A 96 44.93 16.95 20.75
CA GLU A 96 46.10 16.46 21.48
C GLU A 96 47.27 16.43 20.50
N ASP A 97 48.13 17.43 20.65
CA ASP A 97 49.51 17.45 20.18
C ASP A 97 50.34 16.50 21.08
N ASP A 98 50.96 15.49 20.49
CA ASP A 98 52.14 14.83 21.07
C ASP A 98 53.20 14.71 19.97
N GLU A 99 54.19 15.59 20.08
CA GLU A 99 55.48 15.55 19.40
C GLU A 99 56.36 14.43 20.00
N ASP A 100 57.00 13.63 19.16
CA ASP A 100 58.30 13.00 19.50
C ASP A 100 59.18 13.00 18.22
N PRO A 101 60.45 13.43 18.28
CA PRO A 101 61.21 13.86 17.12
C PRO A 101 62.16 12.78 16.57
N ALA A 102 62.76 13.15 15.45
CA ALA A 102 64.03 12.63 14.93
C ALA A 102 64.01 11.21 14.33
N ASN A 103 63.79 11.14 13.01
CA ASN A 103 64.73 10.44 12.15
C ASN A 103 64.65 10.95 10.70
N SER A 104 65.66 11.71 10.28
CA SER A 104 66.05 11.79 8.86
C SER A 104 67.00 10.61 8.58
N PRO A 105 66.97 10.03 7.38
CA PRO A 105 67.82 10.62 6.34
C PRO A 105 67.15 10.70 4.96
N GLU A 106 67.76 11.58 4.19
CA GLU A 106 67.61 11.85 2.76
C GLU A 106 67.42 10.59 1.90
N GLN A 107 66.41 10.61 1.04
CA GLN A 107 66.34 9.79 -0.18
C GLN A 107 65.83 10.67 -1.32
N ASP A 108 66.79 11.21 -2.06
CA ASP A 108 66.64 11.59 -3.47
C ASP A 108 66.23 10.35 -4.26
N ASP A 109 65.00 10.33 -4.75
CA ASP A 109 64.60 9.48 -5.87
C ASP A 109 63.59 10.23 -6.74
N ASP A 110 64.05 10.53 -7.97
CA ASP A 110 63.34 11.04 -9.13
C ASP A 110 61.84 10.65 -9.20
N PRO A 111 60.90 11.60 -9.34
CA PRO A 111 59.57 11.27 -9.82
C PRO A 111 59.64 11.01 -11.33
N ALA A 112 59.80 9.74 -11.70
CA ALA A 112 59.48 9.24 -13.03
C ALA A 112 58.09 9.75 -13.45
N PRO A 113 57.89 10.18 -14.72
CA PRO A 113 56.61 10.73 -15.16
C PRO A 113 55.52 9.66 -15.01
N ALA A 114 54.54 9.96 -14.17
CA ALA A 114 53.34 9.18 -14.00
C ALA A 114 52.71 8.94 -15.38
N ARG A 115 52.74 7.69 -15.84
CA ARG A 115 52.01 7.27 -17.02
C ARG A 115 50.52 7.41 -16.69
N SER A 116 49.88 8.42 -17.26
CA SER A 116 48.42 8.53 -17.32
C SER A 116 47.86 7.27 -17.97
N GLY A 117 47.41 6.32 -17.15
CA GLY A 117 46.62 5.19 -17.63
C GLY A 117 45.32 5.71 -18.25
N PRO A 118 44.78 5.01 -19.27
CA PRO A 118 43.50 5.40 -19.85
C PRO A 118 42.43 5.43 -18.76
N SER A 119 41.79 6.59 -18.63
CA SER A 119 40.66 6.81 -17.71
C SER A 119 39.54 5.79 -18.05
N PRO A 120 38.96 5.09 -17.06
CA PRO A 120 37.87 4.17 -17.32
C PRO A 120 36.71 4.90 -17.98
N ALA A 121 36.21 4.35 -19.10
CA ALA A 121 35.06 4.90 -19.81
C ALA A 121 33.86 5.04 -18.86
N PRO A 122 33.12 6.17 -18.88
CA PRO A 122 31.97 6.37 -18.02
C PRO A 122 30.92 5.29 -18.30
N SER A 123 30.34 4.75 -17.23
CA SER A 123 29.24 3.80 -17.34
C SER A 123 28.08 4.44 -18.10
N PRO A 124 27.42 3.75 -19.06
CA PRO A 124 26.34 4.32 -19.87
C PRO A 124 25.02 4.54 -19.10
N CYS A 125 25.03 4.35 -17.78
CA CYS A 125 23.87 4.51 -16.93
C CYS A 125 23.89 5.91 -16.33
N ALA A 126 23.04 6.82 -16.82
CA ALA A 126 22.85 8.13 -16.20
C ALA A 126 22.06 8.05 -14.89
N GLY A 127 21.33 6.96 -14.67
CA GLY A 127 20.65 6.70 -13.40
C GLY A 127 20.32 5.23 -13.21
N ARG A 128 20.04 4.86 -11.95
CA ARG A 128 19.42 3.58 -11.60
C ARG A 128 17.91 3.77 -11.58
N VAL A 129 17.18 3.00 -12.38
CA VAL A 129 15.72 2.92 -12.29
C VAL A 129 15.37 1.77 -11.36
N GLY A 130 14.68 2.07 -10.26
CA GLY A 130 14.12 1.06 -9.37
C GLY A 130 12.78 0.54 -9.91
N GLY A 131 12.60 -0.77 -9.91
CA GLY A 131 11.33 -1.41 -10.23
C GLY A 131 11.11 -2.66 -9.38
N VAL A 132 10.04 -3.39 -9.66
CA VAL A 132 9.78 -4.72 -9.08
C VAL A 132 9.74 -5.78 -10.18
N ARG A 133 10.23 -6.98 -9.90
CA ARG A 133 10.14 -8.10 -10.84
C ARG A 133 8.68 -8.50 -11.02
N ALA A 134 8.23 -8.73 -12.24
CA ALA A 134 6.84 -9.11 -12.51
C ALA A 134 6.44 -10.48 -11.94
N LYS A 135 7.38 -11.42 -11.79
CA LYS A 135 7.12 -12.75 -11.24
C LYS A 135 7.31 -12.74 -9.71
N PRO A 136 6.25 -12.98 -8.91
CA PRO A 136 6.37 -13.01 -7.46
C PRO A 136 6.99 -14.30 -6.96
N ILE A 137 7.53 -14.23 -5.74
CA ILE A 137 7.82 -15.37 -4.89
C ILE A 137 6.58 -15.59 -4.02
N THR A 138 5.81 -16.64 -4.31
CA THR A 138 4.64 -17.00 -3.50
C THR A 138 5.04 -17.91 -2.35
N ILE A 139 4.55 -17.58 -1.15
CA ILE A 139 4.61 -18.41 0.05
C ILE A 139 3.21 -18.50 0.67
N ALA A 140 2.86 -19.65 1.23
CA ALA A 140 1.58 -19.85 1.89
C ALA A 140 1.77 -20.71 3.13
N PHE A 141 1.12 -20.33 4.23
CA PHE A 141 1.26 -21.01 5.52
C PHE A 141 0.01 -20.78 6.37
N ARG A 142 -0.03 -21.40 7.55
CA ARG A 142 -1.10 -21.23 8.53
C ARG A 142 -0.60 -20.59 9.81
N VAL A 143 -1.47 -19.80 10.41
CA VAL A 143 -1.29 -19.17 11.72
C VAL A 143 -2.55 -19.34 12.56
N THR A 144 -2.45 -19.03 13.84
CA THR A 144 -3.62 -18.96 14.73
C THR A 144 -4.14 -17.51 14.74
N PRO A 145 -5.32 -17.20 14.15
CA PRO A 145 -5.76 -15.81 13.97
C PRO A 145 -5.90 -15.01 15.27
N GLY A 146 -6.42 -15.67 16.32
CA GLY A 146 -6.63 -15.08 17.64
C GLY A 146 -5.42 -15.14 18.57
N ALA A 147 -4.25 -15.56 18.09
CA ALA A 147 -3.03 -15.54 18.91
C ALA A 147 -2.62 -14.10 19.24
N THR A 148 -1.89 -13.92 20.34
CA THR A 148 -1.23 -12.65 20.67
C THR A 148 -0.13 -12.33 19.65
N ASP A 149 0.31 -11.07 19.58
CA ASP A 149 1.31 -10.63 18.60
C ASP A 149 2.64 -11.39 18.73
N ASP A 150 3.12 -11.66 19.94
CA ASP A 150 4.36 -12.41 20.15
C ASP A 150 4.27 -13.85 19.61
N VAL A 151 3.14 -14.52 19.85
CA VAL A 151 2.91 -15.89 19.39
C VAL A 151 2.76 -15.91 17.87
N LEU A 152 2.04 -14.94 17.30
CA LEU A 152 1.91 -14.79 15.85
C LEU A 152 3.28 -14.52 15.21
N ALA A 153 4.08 -13.61 15.79
CA ALA A 153 5.40 -13.28 15.29
C ALA A 153 6.35 -14.48 15.31
N ALA A 154 6.29 -15.31 16.35
CA ALA A 154 7.04 -16.56 16.42
C ALA A 154 6.61 -17.55 15.31
N GLN A 155 5.29 -17.72 15.10
CA GLN A 155 4.75 -18.56 14.03
C GLN A 155 5.19 -18.06 12.65
N VAL A 156 5.01 -16.77 12.38
CA VAL A 156 5.41 -16.12 11.11
C VAL A 156 6.91 -16.27 10.87
N ARG A 157 7.74 -16.03 11.89
CA ARG A 157 9.19 -16.21 11.80
C ARG A 157 9.55 -17.64 11.42
N GLN A 158 8.92 -18.62 12.06
CA GLN A 158 9.13 -20.03 11.77
C GLN A 158 8.72 -20.38 10.34
N GLU A 159 7.52 -20.02 9.91
CA GLU A 159 6.96 -20.38 8.61
C GLU A 159 7.70 -19.70 7.45
N VAL A 160 7.96 -18.39 7.54
CA VAL A 160 8.75 -17.67 6.53
C VAL A 160 10.20 -18.17 6.52
N GLY A 161 10.73 -18.56 7.68
CA GLY A 161 12.08 -19.12 7.81
C GLY A 161 12.28 -20.41 7.01
N ARG A 162 11.22 -21.22 6.81
CA ARG A 162 11.27 -22.41 5.95
C ARG A 162 11.49 -22.09 4.47
N HIS A 163 11.29 -20.83 4.07
CA HIS A 163 11.49 -20.35 2.71
C HIS A 163 12.76 -19.51 2.52
N ARG A 164 13.66 -19.51 3.52
CA ARG A 164 14.89 -18.70 3.52
C ARG A 164 15.68 -18.81 2.21
N ASP A 165 15.84 -20.01 1.66
CA ASP A 165 16.64 -20.21 0.44
C ASP A 165 16.06 -19.48 -0.77
N ARG A 166 14.73 -19.36 -0.85
CA ARG A 166 14.04 -18.62 -1.93
C ARG A 166 14.11 -17.11 -1.74
N LEU A 167 14.28 -16.66 -0.49
CA LEU A 167 14.31 -15.25 -0.11
C LEU A 167 15.73 -14.71 0.07
N ALA A 168 16.74 -15.58 0.11
CA ALA A 168 18.12 -15.20 0.30
C ALA A 168 18.60 -14.23 -0.80
N GLY A 169 19.18 -13.10 -0.37
CA GLY A 169 19.66 -12.06 -1.27
C GLY A 169 18.57 -11.28 -2.02
N GLN A 170 17.29 -11.50 -1.70
CA GLN A 170 16.19 -10.73 -2.26
C GLN A 170 15.83 -9.57 -1.33
N HIS A 171 15.52 -8.42 -1.92
CA HIS A 171 14.83 -7.32 -1.24
C HIS A 171 13.43 -7.23 -1.81
N ALA A 172 12.41 -7.25 -0.97
CA ALA A 172 11.03 -7.08 -1.41
C ALA A 172 10.75 -5.61 -1.68
N GLY A 173 10.29 -5.29 -2.89
CA GLY A 173 9.81 -3.95 -3.22
C GLY A 173 8.31 -3.81 -2.95
N MET A 174 7.55 -4.87 -3.21
CA MET A 174 6.13 -4.95 -2.91
C MET A 174 5.77 -6.32 -2.34
N VAL A 175 4.85 -6.35 -1.39
CA VAL A 175 4.28 -7.58 -0.84
C VAL A 175 2.76 -7.47 -0.83
N LEU A 176 2.10 -8.46 -1.42
CA LEU A 176 0.65 -8.62 -1.32
C LEU A 176 0.38 -9.75 -0.34
N THR A 177 -0.48 -9.51 0.65
CA THR A 177 -0.78 -10.48 1.70
C THR A 177 -2.26 -10.71 1.79
N PHE A 178 -2.65 -11.97 1.64
CA PHE A 178 -4.02 -12.44 1.65
C PHE A 178 -4.23 -13.24 2.94
N GLY A 179 -5.01 -12.67 3.85
CA GLY A 179 -5.36 -13.32 5.11
C GLY A 179 -6.79 -13.85 5.06
N ALA A 180 -6.96 -15.07 5.55
CA ALA A 180 -8.27 -15.66 5.79
C ALA A 180 -8.52 -15.77 7.29
N ASP A 181 -9.56 -15.09 7.75
CA ASP A 181 -10.09 -15.24 9.11
C ASP A 181 -11.61 -15.10 9.10
N ALA A 182 -12.29 -15.72 10.07
CA ALA A 182 -13.74 -15.72 10.12
C ALA A 182 -14.26 -14.30 10.38
N GLY A 183 -15.14 -13.80 9.50
CA GLY A 183 -15.79 -12.49 9.66
C GLY A 183 -15.29 -11.42 8.69
N THR A 184 -16.17 -10.46 8.39
CA THR A 184 -15.89 -9.37 7.45
C THR A 184 -14.75 -8.50 7.94
N GLY A 185 -13.67 -8.41 7.15
CA GLY A 185 -12.51 -7.55 7.43
C GLY A 185 -11.44 -8.17 8.32
N ASN A 186 -11.73 -9.30 8.99
CA ASN A 186 -10.78 -9.94 9.91
C ASN A 186 -9.54 -10.48 9.18
N GLY A 187 -9.68 -10.91 7.92
CA GLY A 187 -8.51 -11.31 7.14
C GLY A 187 -7.58 -10.16 6.76
N VAL A 188 -8.09 -8.94 6.57
CA VAL A 188 -7.23 -7.75 6.35
C VAL A 188 -6.45 -7.45 7.63
N HIS A 189 -7.11 -7.51 8.79
CA HIS A 189 -6.46 -7.31 10.08
C HIS A 189 -5.37 -8.37 10.35
N LEU A 190 -5.68 -9.65 10.07
CA LEU A 190 -4.71 -10.74 10.16
C LEU A 190 -3.51 -10.51 9.22
N ALA A 191 -3.76 -10.11 7.96
CA ALA A 191 -2.71 -9.78 7.01
C ALA A 191 -1.85 -8.60 7.46
N THR A 192 -2.43 -7.57 8.10
CA THR A 192 -1.69 -6.45 8.69
C THR A 192 -0.71 -6.93 9.76
N ARG A 193 -1.18 -7.72 10.73
CA ARG A 193 -0.34 -8.24 11.82
C ARG A 193 0.78 -9.15 11.31
N VAL A 194 0.50 -9.98 10.30
CA VAL A 194 1.53 -10.78 9.64
C VAL A 194 2.58 -9.89 8.97
N ASN A 195 2.15 -8.82 8.29
CA ASN A 195 3.07 -7.90 7.64
C ASN A 195 3.96 -7.12 8.61
N GLU A 196 3.45 -6.78 9.80
CA GLU A 196 4.26 -6.22 10.88
C GLU A 196 5.29 -7.24 11.37
N ALA A 197 4.85 -8.47 11.67
CA ALA A 197 5.71 -9.54 12.13
C ALA A 197 6.85 -9.91 11.14
N VAL A 198 6.58 -9.97 9.84
CA VAL A 198 7.64 -10.27 8.84
C VAL A 198 8.64 -9.12 8.68
N ARG A 199 8.19 -7.85 8.79
CA ARG A 199 9.09 -6.69 8.72
C ARG A 199 10.03 -6.66 9.91
N GLU A 200 9.52 -6.98 11.10
CA GLU A 200 10.32 -7.07 12.31
C GLU A 200 11.28 -8.27 12.28
N ALA A 201 10.81 -9.45 11.87
CA ALA A 201 11.62 -10.66 11.87
C ALA A 201 12.69 -10.67 10.77
N TYR A 202 12.43 -10.03 9.63
CA TYR A 202 13.30 -10.07 8.44
C TYR A 202 13.46 -8.69 7.79
N PRO A 203 14.00 -7.69 8.51
CA PRO A 203 14.07 -6.31 8.05
C PRO A 203 14.93 -6.14 6.78
N GLY A 204 15.95 -7.00 6.59
CA GLY A 204 16.77 -6.97 5.38
C GLY A 204 16.00 -7.32 4.10
N ILE A 205 14.94 -8.12 4.20
CA ILE A 205 14.11 -8.52 3.05
C ILE A 205 12.92 -7.59 2.91
N PHE A 206 12.21 -7.31 4.01
CA PHE A 206 10.90 -6.64 3.96
C PHE A 206 10.89 -5.20 4.47
N GLY A 207 12.00 -4.69 5.02
CA GLY A 207 12.02 -3.41 5.76
C GLY A 207 11.59 -2.19 4.94
N THR A 208 11.82 -2.20 3.63
CA THR A 208 11.41 -1.12 2.71
C THR A 208 10.23 -1.50 1.81
N ALA A 209 9.66 -2.68 2.01
CA ALA A 209 8.63 -3.19 1.12
C ALA A 209 7.30 -2.44 1.29
N VAL A 210 6.68 -2.07 0.18
CA VAL A 210 5.30 -1.58 0.18
C VAL A 210 4.36 -2.77 0.33
N THR A 211 3.55 -2.78 1.38
CA THR A 211 2.64 -3.90 1.67
C THR A 211 1.20 -3.55 1.32
N ARG A 212 0.44 -4.51 0.78
CA ARG A 212 -1.03 -4.44 0.65
C ARG A 212 -1.68 -5.67 1.26
N ASN A 213 -2.79 -5.43 1.96
CA ASN A 213 -3.49 -6.43 2.74
C ASN A 213 -4.85 -6.71 2.11
N PHE A 214 -5.18 -7.98 1.96
CA PHE A 214 -6.42 -8.45 1.35
C PHE A 214 -7.05 -9.53 2.23
N HIS A 215 -8.36 -9.64 2.12
CA HIS A 215 -9.12 -10.73 2.73
C HIS A 215 -9.36 -11.83 1.69
N ASP A 216 -8.91 -13.04 2.00
CA ASP A 216 -9.25 -14.24 1.23
C ASP A 216 -10.47 -14.92 1.86
N LEU A 217 -11.61 -14.81 1.18
CA LEU A 217 -12.89 -15.38 1.60
C LEU A 217 -13.01 -16.88 1.30
N ALA A 218 -12.18 -17.39 0.39
CA ALA A 218 -12.25 -18.79 -0.06
C ALA A 218 -11.34 -19.70 0.75
N ALA A 219 -10.30 -19.15 1.38
CA ALA A 219 -9.36 -19.92 2.17
C ALA A 219 -9.87 -20.19 3.61
N PRO A 220 -9.43 -21.30 4.24
CA PRO A 220 -9.76 -21.59 5.63
C PRO A 220 -9.23 -20.51 6.59
N SER A 221 -9.95 -20.26 7.70
CA SER A 221 -9.46 -19.37 8.77
C SER A 221 -8.05 -19.77 9.24
N GLY A 222 -7.20 -18.77 9.43
CA GLY A 222 -5.77 -18.93 9.72
C GLY A 222 -4.88 -19.09 8.51
N SER A 223 -5.41 -19.12 7.29
CA SER A 223 -4.57 -19.23 6.09
C SER A 223 -3.98 -17.88 5.70
N ILE A 224 -2.70 -17.89 5.36
CA ILE A 224 -1.96 -16.75 4.83
C ILE A 224 -1.38 -17.15 3.47
N SER A 225 -1.56 -16.29 2.48
CA SER A 225 -0.80 -16.33 1.22
C SER A 225 -0.09 -15.00 1.03
N MET A 226 1.20 -15.04 0.69
CA MET A 226 1.98 -13.84 0.39
C MET A 226 2.58 -13.94 -1.00
N GLU A 227 2.45 -12.86 -1.77
CA GLU A 227 3.13 -12.67 -3.03
C GLU A 227 4.18 -11.58 -2.86
N ILE A 228 5.45 -11.97 -2.96
CA ILE A 228 6.59 -11.11 -2.70
C ILE A 228 7.22 -10.76 -4.04
N TYR A 229 7.23 -9.48 -4.38
CA TYR A 229 7.80 -8.96 -5.62
C TYR A 229 9.17 -8.34 -5.33
N PRO A 230 10.28 -9.01 -5.68
CA PRO A 230 11.61 -8.50 -5.40
C PRO A 230 11.91 -7.23 -6.19
N VAL A 231 12.70 -6.34 -5.60
CA VAL A 231 13.25 -5.17 -6.28
C VAL A 231 14.10 -5.62 -7.47
N THR A 232 14.02 -4.88 -8.56
CA THR A 232 14.92 -4.96 -9.69
C THR A 232 15.53 -3.58 -9.94
N TYR A 233 16.79 -3.55 -10.35
CA TYR A 233 17.48 -2.33 -10.72
C TYR A 233 17.77 -2.38 -12.22
N GLY A 234 17.33 -1.37 -12.95
CA GLY A 234 17.67 -1.13 -14.35
C GLY A 234 18.57 0.08 -14.50
N CYS A 235 19.08 0.30 -15.71
CA CYS A 235 19.75 1.53 -16.09
C CYS A 235 18.82 2.40 -16.95
N SER A 236 18.76 3.68 -16.63
CA SER A 236 18.22 4.70 -17.54
C SER A 236 19.32 5.20 -18.47
N PRO A 237 19.05 5.35 -19.78
CA PRO A 237 20.00 5.94 -20.71
C PRO A 237 20.23 7.42 -20.37
N THR A 238 21.44 7.92 -20.68
CA THR A 238 21.74 9.35 -20.58
C THR A 238 20.79 10.15 -21.48
N PRO A 239 20.16 11.22 -20.98
CA PRO A 239 19.38 12.12 -21.82
C PRO A 239 20.28 12.61 -22.97
N GLU A 240 19.90 12.27 -24.20
CA GLU A 240 20.57 12.77 -25.40
C GLU A 240 20.36 14.30 -25.43
N ALA A 241 21.46 15.06 -25.45
CA ALA A 241 21.36 16.51 -25.49
C ALA A 241 20.57 16.92 -26.75
N PRO A 242 19.65 17.90 -26.66
CA PRO A 242 18.98 18.42 -27.83
C PRO A 242 20.04 18.92 -28.81
N GLY A 243 20.06 18.36 -30.02
CA GLY A 243 21.03 18.72 -31.05
C GLY A 243 21.00 20.23 -31.34
N GLU A 244 22.19 20.83 -31.28
CA GLU A 244 22.49 22.18 -31.80
C GLU A 244 22.41 22.24 -33.33
#